data_AF-A0A554VAS4-F1
#
_entry.id   AF-A0A554VAS4-F1
#
_cell.length_a   1.000
_cell.length_b   1.000
_cell.length_c   1.000
_cell.angle_alpha   90.00
_cell.angle_beta   90.00
_cell.angle_gamma   90.00
#
_symmetry.space_group_name_H-M   'P 1'
#
loop_
_entity.id
_entity.type
_entity.pdbx_description
1 polymer ?
#
loop_
_entity_poly.entity_id
_entity_poly.type
_entity_poly.pdbx_seq_one_letter_code
_entity_poly.pdbx_strand_id
1 'polypeptide(L)'
;MILTSYQEDVLNAKICPYCKSTTEVVSETDVYGKQFKGRSMIRCRNLTNCGAYVGCHEDGRPLGRLANRQLRTYKREAHKWFDKLWREKYMERSEAYEKLADYLELPDEYTHIGMFQEKTCLKVIKWSKETYNNLKLRK
;
A
#
# COMPACT_ATOMS: atom_id res chain seq x y z
N MET A 1 -19.54 0.32 7.58
CA MET A 1 -18.82 -0.16 8.78
C MET A 1 -18.37 1.06 9.56
N ILE A 2 -18.55 1.12 10.89
CA ILE A 2 -18.10 2.25 11.71
C ILE A 2 -16.68 1.93 12.19
N LEU A 3 -15.72 2.80 11.88
CA LEU A 3 -14.35 2.69 12.37
C LEU A 3 -14.25 3.23 13.80
N THR A 4 -13.42 2.60 14.60
CA THR A 4 -12.98 3.15 15.89
C THR A 4 -11.97 4.27 15.65
N SER A 5 -11.85 5.21 16.59
CA SER A 5 -10.82 6.27 16.55
C SER A 5 -9.40 5.71 16.37
N TYR A 6 -9.10 4.59 17.02
CA TYR A 6 -7.83 3.89 16.86
C TYR A 6 -7.60 3.39 15.43
N GLN A 7 -8.64 2.84 14.78
CA GLN A 7 -8.53 2.39 13.39
C GLN A 7 -8.33 3.57 12.45
N GLU A 8 -9.05 4.68 12.65
CA GLU A 8 -8.87 5.91 11.88
C GLU A 8 -7.44 6.45 12.01
N ASP A 9 -6.88 6.46 13.22
CA ASP A 9 -5.50 6.90 13.46
C ASP A 9 -4.47 5.98 12.78
N VAL A 10 -4.72 4.68 12.71
CA VAL A 10 -3.88 3.74 11.96
C VAL A 10 -3.97 3.98 10.45
N LEU A 11 -5.18 4.19 9.92
CA LEU A 11 -5.40 4.44 8.49
C LEU A 11 -4.80 5.78 8.04
N ASN A 12 -4.85 6.79 8.90
CA ASN A 12 -4.26 8.11 8.67
C ASN A 12 -2.77 8.21 9.06
N ALA A 13 -2.12 7.08 9.33
CA ALA A 13 -0.70 7.04 9.66
C ALA A 13 -0.29 7.85 10.91
N LYS A 14 -1.22 8.12 11.83
CA LYS A 14 -0.96 8.82 13.11
C LYS A 14 -0.42 7.88 14.19
N ILE A 15 -0.85 6.61 14.15
CA ILE A 15 -0.43 5.58 15.10
C ILE A 15 0.15 4.37 14.36
N CYS A 16 1.26 3.85 14.88
CA CYS A 16 1.85 2.63 14.38
C CYS A 16 0.99 1.41 14.78
N PRO A 17 0.54 0.58 13.82
CA PRO A 17 -0.29 -0.60 14.12
C PRO A 17 0.49 -1.70 14.86
N TYR A 18 1.83 -1.70 14.73
CA TYR A 18 2.72 -2.76 15.21
C TYR A 18 3.08 -2.56 16.68
N CYS A 19 3.57 -1.38 17.05
CA CYS A 19 4.05 -1.08 18.41
C CYS A 19 3.22 0.00 19.13
N LYS A 20 2.13 0.48 18.52
CA LYS A 20 1.20 1.48 19.08
C LYS A 20 1.81 2.86 19.37
N SER A 21 3.09 3.07 19.05
CA SER A 21 3.73 4.38 19.16
C SER A 21 3.18 5.39 18.16
N THR A 22 3.32 6.68 18.49
CA THR A 22 3.00 7.78 17.58
C THR A 22 4.00 7.85 16.42
N THR A 23 3.65 8.64 15.42
CA THR A 23 4.45 8.83 14.20
C THR A 23 5.03 10.24 14.13
N GLU A 24 5.92 10.44 13.17
CA GLU A 24 6.53 11.72 12.86
C GLU A 24 6.71 11.88 11.35
N VAL A 25 6.62 13.11 10.87
CA VAL A 25 6.92 13.48 9.48
C VAL A 25 8.42 13.72 9.35
N VAL A 26 9.04 13.09 8.35
CA VAL A 26 10.48 13.16 8.07
C VAL A 26 10.75 13.24 6.57
N SER A 27 12.01 13.43 6.18
CA SER A 27 12.41 13.46 4.77
C SER A 27 12.66 12.07 4.18
N GLU A 28 12.74 11.99 2.84
CA GLU A 28 13.26 10.80 2.15
C GLU A 28 14.69 10.45 2.59
N THR A 29 15.54 11.45 2.84
CA THR A 29 16.92 11.23 3.29
C THR A 29 16.96 10.54 4.65
N ASP A 30 16.06 10.89 5.57
CA ASP A 30 15.96 10.25 6.90
C ASP A 30 15.56 8.77 6.85
N VAL A 31 14.90 8.34 5.76
CA VAL A 31 14.39 6.97 5.60
C VAL A 31 15.27 6.14 4.67
N TYR A 32 15.77 6.75 3.60
CA TYR A 32 16.47 6.06 2.51
C TYR A 32 17.95 6.43 2.40
N GLY A 33 18.43 7.40 3.19
CA GLY A 33 19.80 7.92 3.10
C GLY A 33 20.06 8.82 1.89
N LYS A 34 19.03 9.11 1.07
CA LYS A 34 19.10 10.02 -0.08
C LYS A 34 17.73 10.56 -0.45
N GLN A 35 17.72 11.71 -1.11
CA GLN A 35 16.53 12.30 -1.70
C GLN A 35 16.18 11.64 -3.03
N PHE A 36 14.89 11.47 -3.29
CA PHE A 36 14.35 11.08 -4.59
C PHE A 36 13.50 12.21 -5.17
N LYS A 37 12.22 12.26 -4.79
CA LYS A 37 11.25 13.24 -5.31
C LYS A 37 11.04 14.42 -4.35
N GLY A 38 11.81 14.50 -3.27
CA GLY A 38 11.67 15.53 -2.24
C GLY A 38 10.37 15.40 -1.47
N ARG A 39 9.82 14.18 -1.35
CA ARG A 39 8.55 13.95 -0.65
C ARG A 39 8.76 13.76 0.84
N SER A 40 7.75 14.16 1.60
CA SER A 40 7.69 13.82 3.01
C SER A 40 7.35 12.33 3.20
N MET A 41 7.81 11.81 4.32
CA MET A 41 7.60 10.45 4.78
C MET A 41 6.97 10.53 6.17
N ILE A 42 6.12 9.58 6.51
CA ILE A 42 5.65 9.40 7.89
C ILE A 42 6.26 8.10 8.41
N ARG A 43 6.99 8.16 9.52
CA ARG A 43 7.61 6.98 10.15
C ARG A 43 7.18 6.83 11.60
N CYS A 44 7.25 5.60 12.09
CA CYS A 44 7.07 5.32 13.52
C CYS A 44 8.23 5.90 14.33
N ARG A 45 7.95 6.54 15.47
CA ARG A 45 8.99 7.02 16.39
C ARG A 45 9.81 5.89 17.03
N ASN A 46 9.20 4.72 17.20
CA ASN A 46 9.86 3.52 17.74
C ASN A 46 10.43 2.64 16.60
N LEU A 47 11.46 3.17 15.91
CA LEU A 47 12.05 2.53 14.74
C LEU A 47 12.75 1.21 15.03
N THR A 48 13.46 1.12 16.16
CA THR A 48 14.22 -0.08 16.56
C THR A 48 13.35 -1.32 16.65
N ASN A 49 12.09 -1.17 17.04
CA ASN A 49 11.17 -2.29 17.22
C ASN A 49 10.35 -2.64 15.97
N CYS A 50 9.98 -1.67 15.12
CA CYS A 50 9.08 -1.96 13.98
C CYS A 50 9.59 -1.53 12.60
N GLY A 51 10.44 -0.50 12.53
CA GLY A 51 10.96 0.05 11.28
C GLY A 51 9.86 0.43 10.26
N ALA A 52 8.67 0.81 10.74
CA ALA A 52 7.51 1.07 9.90
C ALA A 52 7.47 2.52 9.40
N TYR A 53 7.13 2.70 8.13
CA TYR A 53 6.96 4.02 7.51
C TYR A 53 6.03 3.94 6.30
N VAL A 54 5.64 5.11 5.79
CA VAL A 54 4.92 5.30 4.54
C VAL A 54 5.34 6.63 3.90
N GLY A 55 5.33 6.72 2.57
CA GLY A 55 5.56 7.98 1.87
C GLY A 55 4.28 8.80 1.75
N CYS A 56 4.41 10.07 1.39
CA CYS A 56 3.27 10.99 1.25
C CYS A 56 3.13 11.54 -0.18
N HIS A 57 1.92 12.02 -0.47
CA HIS A 57 1.63 12.91 -1.59
C HIS A 57 2.24 14.32 -1.37
N GLU A 58 2.15 15.21 -2.37
CA GLU A 58 2.66 16.59 -2.28
C GLU A 58 1.99 17.37 -1.14
N ASP A 59 0.71 17.12 -0.94
CA ASP A 59 -0.12 17.73 0.11
C ASP A 59 0.10 17.11 1.50
N GLY A 60 1.07 16.20 1.64
CA GLY A 60 1.40 15.56 2.90
C GLY A 60 0.49 14.39 3.31
N ARG A 61 -0.55 14.06 2.54
CA ARG A 61 -1.38 12.88 2.83
C ARG A 61 -0.59 11.59 2.63
N PRO A 62 -0.71 10.59 3.51
CA PRO A 62 0.01 9.34 3.34
C PRO A 62 -0.50 8.56 2.13
N LEU A 63 0.41 7.88 1.42
CA LEU A 63 0.08 6.97 0.31
C LEU A 63 -0.69 5.71 0.78
N GLY A 64 -0.75 5.48 2.09
CA GLY A 64 -1.47 4.41 2.76
C GLY A 64 -1.06 4.28 4.23
N ARG A 65 -1.42 3.18 4.89
CA ARG A 65 -1.01 2.94 6.30
C ARG A 65 0.48 2.59 6.43
N LEU A 66 1.08 2.87 7.60
CA LEU A 66 2.47 2.49 7.91
C LEU A 66 2.72 1.01 7.65
N ALA A 67 3.81 0.70 6.95
CA ALA A 67 4.20 -0.67 6.66
C ALA A 67 5.60 -0.96 7.21
N ASN A 68 5.77 -2.08 7.90
CA ASN A 68 7.08 -2.63 8.25
C ASN A 68 7.82 -3.14 6.99
N ARG A 69 9.06 -3.60 7.14
CA ARG A 69 9.88 -4.06 5.99
C ARG A 69 9.19 -5.16 5.18
N GLN A 70 8.59 -6.14 5.85
CA GLN A 70 7.92 -7.28 5.21
C GLN A 70 6.71 -6.82 4.38
N LEU A 71 5.80 -6.06 4.98
CA LEU A 71 4.63 -5.55 4.27
C LEU A 71 5.01 -4.62 3.11
N ARG A 72 6.08 -3.81 3.23
CA ARG A 72 6.57 -3.00 2.10
C ARG A 72 7.04 -3.87 0.93
N THR A 73 7.64 -5.03 1.20
CA THR A 73 8.00 -5.99 0.14
C THR A 73 6.76 -6.55 -0.54
N TYR A 74 5.74 -6.98 0.22
CA TYR A 74 4.50 -7.49 -0.38
C TYR A 74 3.72 -6.42 -1.15
N LYS A 75 3.63 -5.19 -0.64
CA LYS A 75 2.99 -4.08 -1.37
C LYS A 75 3.69 -3.78 -2.69
N ARG A 76 5.04 -3.79 -2.70
CA ARG A 76 5.81 -3.61 -3.94
C ARG A 76 5.59 -4.75 -4.93
N GLU A 77 5.55 -6.00 -4.47
CA GLU A 77 5.26 -7.13 -5.36
C GLU A 77 3.81 -7.11 -5.87
N ALA A 78 2.85 -6.74 -5.02
CA ALA A 78 1.46 -6.56 -5.41
C ALA A 78 1.35 -5.52 -6.53
N HIS A 79 1.92 -4.32 -6.33
CA HIS A 79 1.96 -3.30 -7.39
C HIS A 79 2.70 -3.77 -8.65
N LYS A 80 3.81 -4.51 -8.51
CA LYS A 80 4.56 -5.02 -9.67
C LYS A 80 3.68 -5.86 -10.60
N TRP A 81 2.83 -6.73 -10.06
CA TRP A 81 1.97 -7.59 -10.87
C TRP A 81 0.64 -6.95 -11.23
N PHE A 82 0.00 -6.29 -10.27
CA PHE A 82 -1.26 -5.60 -10.48
C PHE A 82 -1.13 -4.50 -11.54
N ASP A 83 -0.07 -3.69 -11.46
CA ASP A 83 0.09 -2.57 -12.38
C ASP A 83 0.33 -3.01 -13.83
N LYS A 84 0.82 -4.23 -14.06
CA LYS A 84 0.97 -4.76 -15.43
C LYS A 84 -0.36 -4.86 -16.16
N LEU A 85 -1.45 -5.15 -15.45
CA LEU A 85 -2.78 -5.29 -16.05
C LEU A 85 -3.18 -4.02 -16.81
N TRP A 86 -2.95 -2.84 -16.23
CA TRP A 86 -3.32 -1.57 -16.84
C TRP A 86 -2.17 -0.87 -17.58
N ARG A 87 -0.92 -0.97 -17.11
CA ARG A 87 0.23 -0.36 -17.80
C ARG A 87 0.53 -1.01 -19.15
N GLU A 88 0.25 -2.30 -19.29
CA GLU A 88 0.40 -3.02 -20.56
C GLU A 88 -0.91 -3.05 -21.37
N LYS A 89 -1.87 -2.20 -21.01
CA LYS A 89 -3.13 -1.96 -21.73
C LYS A 89 -3.97 -3.22 -21.94
N TYR A 90 -4.02 -4.12 -20.96
CA TYR A 90 -4.99 -5.23 -20.98
C TYR A 90 -6.37 -4.81 -20.43
N MET A 91 -6.40 -3.76 -19.60
CA MET A 91 -7.61 -3.15 -19.06
C MET A 91 -7.30 -1.72 -18.59
N GLU A 92 -8.33 -0.92 -18.34
CA GLU A 92 -8.15 0.39 -17.71
C GLU A 92 -7.78 0.26 -16.22
N ARG A 93 -7.15 1.29 -15.65
CA ARG A 93 -6.75 1.25 -14.23
C ARG A 93 -7.95 1.14 -13.29
N SER A 94 -9.06 1.82 -13.59
CA SER A 94 -10.31 1.72 -12.81
C SER A 94 -10.87 0.30 -12.88
N GLU A 95 -10.98 -0.26 -14.08
CA GLU A 95 -11.44 -1.63 -14.31
C GLU A 95 -10.58 -2.67 -13.56
N ALA A 96 -9.26 -2.47 -13.51
CA ALA A 96 -8.38 -3.35 -12.74
C ALA A 96 -8.69 -3.33 -11.23
N TYR A 97 -9.02 -2.16 -10.67
CA TYR A 97 -9.39 -2.03 -9.26
C TYR A 97 -10.79 -2.57 -8.98
N GLU A 98 -11.76 -2.35 -9.86
CA GLU A 98 -13.11 -2.93 -9.76
C GLU A 98 -13.04 -4.47 -9.72
N LYS A 99 -12.33 -5.09 -10.68
CA LYS A 99 -12.16 -6.55 -10.69
C LYS A 99 -11.40 -7.09 -9.47
N LEU A 100 -10.48 -6.30 -8.93
CA LEU A 100 -9.77 -6.66 -7.71
C LEU A 100 -10.69 -6.57 -6.49
N ALA A 101 -11.55 -5.56 -6.42
CA ALA A 101 -12.53 -5.38 -5.37
C ALA A 101 -13.50 -6.57 -5.32
N ASP A 102 -14.02 -6.97 -6.49
CA ASP A 102 -14.85 -8.17 -6.67
C ASP A 102 -14.15 -9.42 -6.15
N TYR A 103 -12.90 -9.66 -6.58
CA TYR A 103 -12.14 -10.84 -6.17
C TYR A 103 -11.83 -10.86 -4.66
N LEU A 104 -11.63 -9.70 -4.04
CA LEU A 104 -11.36 -9.58 -2.62
C LEU A 104 -12.63 -9.54 -1.75
N GLU A 105 -13.80 -9.41 -2.37
CA GLU A 105 -15.08 -9.16 -1.70
C GLU A 105 -15.00 -7.91 -0.80
N LEU A 106 -14.41 -6.83 -1.33
CA LEU A 106 -14.25 -5.56 -0.64
C LEU A 106 -14.94 -4.43 -1.42
N PRO A 107 -15.54 -3.44 -0.75
CA PRO A 107 -15.97 -2.22 -1.43
C PRO A 107 -14.79 -1.49 -2.08
N ASP A 108 -15.03 -0.83 -3.22
CA ASP A 108 -14.00 -0.11 -3.99
C ASP A 108 -13.21 0.89 -3.15
N GLU A 109 -13.91 1.63 -2.27
CA GLU A 109 -13.32 2.61 -1.35
C GLU A 109 -12.29 2.01 -0.37
N TYR A 110 -12.35 0.70 -0.12
CA TYR A 110 -11.40 -0.03 0.72
C TYR A 110 -10.37 -0.84 -0.09
N THR A 111 -10.48 -0.84 -1.42
CA THR A 111 -9.61 -1.60 -2.32
C THR A 111 -8.42 -0.77 -2.78
N HIS A 112 -7.55 -0.41 -1.83
CA HIS A 112 -6.29 0.28 -2.12
C HIS A 112 -5.10 -0.51 -1.60
N ILE A 113 -4.15 -0.85 -2.48
CA ILE A 113 -2.96 -1.65 -2.11
C ILE A 113 -2.15 -0.97 -1.00
N GLY A 114 -2.15 0.37 -0.97
CA GLY A 114 -1.56 1.16 0.12
C GLY A 114 -2.16 0.88 1.50
N MET A 115 -3.38 0.37 1.58
CA MET A 115 -4.11 0.09 2.84
C MET A 115 -4.04 -1.38 3.26
N PHE A 116 -3.66 -2.27 2.37
CA PHE A 116 -3.69 -3.71 2.64
C PHE A 116 -2.67 -4.19 3.69
N GLN A 117 -3.04 -5.30 4.33
CA GLN A 117 -2.16 -6.11 5.17
C GLN A 117 -1.50 -7.23 4.35
N GLU A 118 -0.59 -7.98 4.96
CA GLU A 118 0.22 -9.00 4.28
C GLU A 118 -0.64 -10.07 3.60
N LYS A 119 -1.65 -10.61 4.31
CA LYS A 119 -2.57 -11.62 3.77
C LYS A 119 -3.28 -11.13 2.51
N THR A 120 -3.78 -9.90 2.51
CA THR A 120 -4.46 -9.32 1.35
C THR A 120 -3.47 -9.05 0.21
N CYS A 121 -2.25 -8.57 0.50
CA CYS A 121 -1.23 -8.40 -0.53
C CYS A 121 -0.88 -9.73 -1.23
N LEU A 122 -0.78 -10.83 -0.48
CA LEU A 122 -0.55 -12.17 -1.06
C LEU A 122 -1.69 -12.59 -1.99
N LYS A 123 -2.95 -12.33 -1.60
CA LYS A 123 -4.12 -12.56 -2.48
C LYS A 123 -4.03 -11.73 -3.76
N VAL A 124 -3.69 -10.43 -3.66
CA VAL A 124 -3.51 -9.53 -4.82
C VAL A 124 -2.41 -10.03 -5.75
N ILE A 125 -1.27 -10.47 -5.21
CA ILE A 125 -0.14 -11.00 -5.99
C ILE A 125 -0.57 -12.25 -6.78
N LYS A 126 -1.24 -13.19 -6.10
CA LYS A 126 -1.73 -14.42 -6.74
C LYS A 126 -2.69 -14.10 -7.89
N TRP A 127 -3.73 -13.32 -7.58
CA TRP A 127 -4.76 -12.94 -8.54
C TRP A 127 -4.20 -12.16 -9.73
N SER A 128 -3.28 -11.22 -9.48
CA SER A 128 -2.67 -10.42 -10.54
C SER A 128 -1.82 -11.28 -11.48
N LYS A 129 -1.07 -12.27 -10.95
CA LYS A 129 -0.29 -13.22 -11.76
C LYS A 129 -1.19 -14.08 -12.64
N GLU A 130 -2.24 -14.66 -12.06
CA GLU A 130 -3.20 -15.50 -12.78
C GLU A 130 -3.93 -14.71 -13.88
N THR A 131 -4.44 -13.52 -13.53
CA THR A 131 -5.14 -12.63 -14.45
C THR A 131 -4.22 -12.18 -15.59
N TYR A 132 -2.99 -11.77 -15.28
CA TYR A 132 -2.01 -11.35 -16.28
C TYR A 132 -1.66 -12.50 -17.24
N ASN A 133 -1.42 -13.70 -16.74
CA ASN A 133 -1.10 -14.86 -17.58
C ASN A 133 -2.28 -15.22 -18.50
N ASN A 134 -3.51 -15.22 -17.98
CA ASN A 134 -4.71 -15.49 -18.77
C ASN A 134 -4.92 -14.45 -19.88
N LEU A 135 -4.67 -13.17 -19.60
CA LEU A 135 -4.79 -12.10 -20.60
C LEU A 135 -3.68 -12.15 -21.64
N LYS A 136 -2.45 -12.49 -21.22
CA LYS A 136 -1.30 -12.63 -22.11
C LYS A 136 -1.49 -13.79 -23.11
N LEU A 137 -2.09 -14.90 -22.69
CA LEU A 137 -2.35 -16.06 -23.57
C LEU A 137 -3.47 -15.81 -24.59
N ARG A 138 -4.29 -14.78 -24.40
CA ARG A 138 -5.40 -14.41 -25.29
C ARG A 138 -5.01 -13.35 -26.33
N LYS A 139 -3.79 -12.81 -26.27
CA LYS A 139 -3.19 -11.95 -27.30
C LYS A 139 -2.39 -12.79 -28.28
#